data_AF-A0A1C4A0K4-F1
#
_entry.id   AF-A0A1C4A0K4-F1
#
_cell.length_a   1.000
_cell.length_b   1.000
_cell.length_c   1.000
_cell.angle_alpha   90.00
_cell.angle_beta   90.00
_cell.angle_gamma   90.00
#
_symmetry.space_group_name_H-M   'P 1'
#
loop_
_entity.id
_entity.type
_entity.pdbx_description
1 polymer ?
#
loop_
_entity_poly.entity_id
_entity_poly.type
_entity_poly.pdbx_seq_one_letter_code
_entity_poly.pdbx_strand_id
1 'polypeptide(L)'
;MNLRYHYLFWKMAHYLIEQKHYRILNLSQEQDEIWFESTVLKDPDVIRLRLKDLDWGSWLERDIEQTVRNADMIRKKLRKRNLKMKNIYITTYPPVDGAEGMITDDSHVGKAAVESILIDESTGKETLKQDTLFSDGDWELPPEVLEANVEWMRRSAVNASAKQAKRDRELFEKGKPFFTYLFIAVQLIMFAILEMNGGSQDPQTLIKYGAKYNPLIIEGEWWRLITPIFLHIGLLHLLMNTLALYYLGIAVERIYGRIRFVFIYMLSGIAGSFASYLFTSNLSAGASGAIFGCFGALLYFGVLYPKIFFRTMGFNIIAVIILNLAFGFTVPGIDNAGHLGGLAGGFLAAGIVSVPGNRRIFRQFLILSATVILIGVFYAGDRQSAPSEWDINTVNGVAQEKIADEEWSEAEELLNEVIETGTPNAETYFYLSYAEIKLGKTDTAKDHLRSAIEKRDDFHEAHYNLALILIDSGDREEALKQARKAYSLNKNEKKYKKLVDELEGDS
;
A
#
# COMPACT_ATOMS: atom_id res chain seq x y z
N MET A 1 -48.67 28.36 -5.32
CA MET A 1 -47.68 27.66 -4.47
C MET A 1 -47.33 28.56 -3.30
N ASN A 2 -47.48 28.07 -2.07
CA ASN A 2 -47.36 28.89 -0.87
C ASN A 2 -45.88 29.12 -0.51
N LEU A 3 -45.45 30.40 -0.43
CA LEU A 3 -44.07 30.80 -0.15
C LEU A 3 -43.52 30.20 1.15
N ARG A 4 -44.40 29.96 2.13
CA ARG A 4 -44.05 29.34 3.41
C ARG A 4 -43.50 27.92 3.24
N TYR A 5 -44.02 27.14 2.30
CA TYR A 5 -43.57 25.78 2.02
C TYR A 5 -42.34 25.73 1.12
N HIS A 6 -42.20 26.67 0.19
CA HIS A 6 -40.92 26.85 -0.51
C HIS A 6 -39.80 27.17 0.48
N TYR A 7 -40.06 28.04 1.46
CA TYR A 7 -39.08 28.33 2.50
C TYR A 7 -38.79 27.10 3.36
N LEU A 8 -39.81 26.33 3.78
CA LEU A 8 -39.62 25.08 4.52
C LEU A 8 -38.79 24.06 3.73
N PHE A 9 -39.09 23.87 2.43
CA PHE A 9 -38.35 22.99 1.53
C PHE A 9 -36.85 23.34 1.51
N TRP A 10 -36.51 24.63 1.33
CA TRP A 10 -35.11 25.06 1.36
C TRP A 10 -34.50 25.03 2.76
N LYS A 11 -35.28 25.28 3.83
CA LYS A 11 -34.82 25.15 5.23
C LYS A 11 -34.44 23.70 5.53
N MET A 12 -35.25 22.73 5.11
CA MET A 12 -34.95 21.29 5.21
C MET A 12 -33.73 20.91 4.38
N ALA A 13 -33.62 21.38 3.14
CA ALA A 13 -32.45 21.14 2.30
C ALA A 13 -31.16 21.66 2.96
N HIS A 14 -31.18 22.88 3.48
CA HIS A 14 -30.05 23.48 4.19
C HIS A 14 -29.69 22.68 5.45
N TYR A 15 -30.69 22.28 6.24
CA TYR A 15 -30.51 21.44 7.43
C TYR A 15 -29.85 20.11 7.12
N LEU A 16 -30.30 19.42 6.06
CA LEU A 16 -29.73 18.15 5.62
C LEU A 16 -28.24 18.30 5.28
N ILE A 17 -27.86 19.40 4.63
CA ILE A 17 -26.48 19.65 4.20
C ILE A 17 -25.59 20.02 5.38
N GLU A 18 -25.93 21.09 6.11
CA GLU A 18 -25.05 21.65 7.16
C GLU A 18 -25.05 20.81 8.43
N GLN A 19 -26.22 20.33 8.89
CA GLN A 19 -26.32 19.65 10.17
C GLN A 19 -26.31 18.13 10.05
N LYS A 20 -26.89 17.58 8.98
CA LYS A 20 -26.97 16.11 8.80
C LYS A 20 -25.90 15.52 7.91
N HIS A 21 -25.09 16.36 7.25
CA HIS A 21 -24.00 15.95 6.36
C HIS A 21 -24.50 15.18 5.14
N TYR A 22 -25.51 15.70 4.46
CA TYR A 22 -25.94 15.22 3.14
C TYR A 22 -25.36 16.11 2.04
N ARG A 23 -25.16 15.54 0.85
CA ARG A 23 -24.81 16.29 -0.36
C ARG A 23 -25.93 16.20 -1.38
N ILE A 24 -26.09 17.25 -2.17
CA ILE A 24 -27.02 17.24 -3.30
C ILE A 24 -26.46 16.32 -4.40
N LEU A 25 -27.22 15.29 -4.76
CA LEU A 25 -26.99 14.44 -5.92
C LEU A 25 -27.58 15.06 -7.20
N ASN A 26 -28.79 15.59 -7.08
CA ASN A 26 -29.53 16.18 -8.19
C ASN A 26 -30.51 17.24 -7.68
N LEU A 27 -30.71 18.29 -8.45
CA LEU A 27 -31.71 19.34 -8.23
C LEU A 27 -32.52 19.48 -9.52
N SER A 28 -33.85 19.38 -9.45
CA SER A 28 -34.72 19.53 -10.64
C SER A 28 -34.62 20.94 -11.23
N GLN A 29 -34.92 21.06 -12.53
CA GLN A 29 -34.94 22.36 -13.21
C GLN A 29 -35.98 23.32 -12.61
N GLU A 30 -37.13 22.78 -12.21
CA GLU A 30 -38.22 23.51 -11.54
C GLU A 30 -37.90 23.81 -10.07
N GLN A 31 -36.82 23.25 -9.53
CA GLN A 31 -36.36 23.44 -8.14
C GLN A 31 -37.37 23.01 -7.08
N ASP A 32 -38.21 22.06 -7.46
CA ASP A 32 -39.25 21.43 -6.66
C ASP A 32 -38.82 20.04 -6.17
N GLU A 33 -37.63 19.57 -6.54
CA GLU A 33 -37.12 18.26 -6.15
C GLU A 33 -35.61 18.25 -5.95
N ILE A 34 -35.18 17.68 -4.82
CA ILE A 34 -33.77 17.49 -4.50
C ILE A 34 -33.53 16.05 -4.06
N TRP A 35 -32.53 15.44 -4.67
CA TRP A 35 -31.99 14.16 -4.24
C TRP A 35 -30.72 14.39 -3.44
N PHE A 36 -30.62 13.73 -2.30
CA PHE A 36 -29.49 13.80 -1.40
C PHE A 36 -28.85 12.44 -1.19
N GLU A 37 -27.53 12.44 -0.98
CA GLU A 37 -26.80 11.27 -0.50
C GLU A 37 -26.13 11.61 0.83
N SER A 38 -26.19 10.67 1.77
CA SER A 38 -25.48 10.80 3.02
C SER A 38 -23.97 10.83 2.77
N THR A 39 -23.31 11.90 3.21
CA THR A 39 -21.86 11.92 3.40
C THR A 39 -21.48 11.38 4.78
N VAL A 40 -22.49 11.05 5.62
CA VAL A 40 -22.59 10.25 6.87
C VAL A 40 -22.65 8.72 6.63
N LEU A 41 -22.28 7.80 7.55
CA LEU A 41 -22.77 6.41 7.47
C LEU A 41 -24.02 6.50 8.33
N LYS A 42 -24.99 7.27 7.83
CA LYS A 42 -26.22 7.62 8.52
C LYS A 42 -27.36 6.94 7.79
N ASP A 43 -28.34 6.56 8.57
CA ASP A 43 -29.66 6.17 8.10
C ASP A 43 -30.51 7.44 7.97
N PRO A 44 -31.16 7.73 6.83
CA PRO A 44 -31.17 7.00 5.55
C PRO A 44 -29.96 7.30 4.64
N ASP A 45 -29.62 6.38 3.73
CA ASP A 45 -28.54 6.57 2.73
C ASP A 45 -28.87 7.68 1.72
N VAL A 46 -30.12 7.75 1.29
CA VAL A 46 -30.63 8.67 0.26
C VAL A 46 -31.90 9.35 0.75
N ILE A 47 -32.04 10.65 0.44
CA ILE A 47 -33.27 11.39 0.70
C ILE A 47 -33.75 12.02 -0.59
N ARG A 48 -35.02 11.86 -0.92
CA ARG A 48 -35.70 12.65 -1.94
C ARG A 48 -36.60 13.64 -1.23
N LEU A 49 -36.43 14.91 -1.52
CA LEU A 49 -37.29 15.99 -1.05
C LEU A 49 -38.08 16.51 -2.25
N ARG A 50 -39.41 16.47 -2.20
CA ARG A 50 -40.30 16.88 -3.30
C ARG A 50 -41.33 17.88 -2.77
N LEU A 51 -41.38 19.06 -3.38
CA LEU A 51 -42.35 20.11 -3.10
C LEU A 51 -43.45 20.07 -4.17
N LYS A 52 -44.67 19.67 -3.80
CA LYS A 52 -45.77 19.51 -4.75
C LYS A 52 -47.10 19.67 -4.04
N ASP A 53 -47.98 20.50 -4.60
CA ASP A 53 -49.39 20.54 -4.18
C ASP A 53 -50.11 19.30 -4.73
N LEU A 54 -50.80 18.56 -3.86
CA LEU A 54 -51.37 17.24 -4.15
C LEU A 54 -52.91 17.32 -4.27
N ASP A 55 -53.43 17.07 -5.48
CA ASP A 55 -54.88 17.10 -5.71
C ASP A 55 -55.57 15.75 -5.37
N TRP A 56 -54.91 14.62 -5.61
CA TRP A 56 -55.50 13.27 -5.47
C TRP A 56 -54.48 12.27 -4.93
N GLY A 57 -54.91 11.35 -4.06
CA GLY A 57 -54.08 10.28 -3.49
C GLY A 57 -53.45 9.38 -4.55
N SER A 58 -54.17 9.12 -5.66
CA SER A 58 -53.67 8.32 -6.79
C SER A 58 -52.41 8.89 -7.47
N TRP A 59 -52.19 10.21 -7.40
CA TRP A 59 -50.93 10.80 -7.89
C TRP A 59 -49.78 10.46 -6.96
N LEU A 60 -49.99 10.61 -5.65
CA LEU A 60 -48.99 10.32 -4.62
C LEU A 60 -48.58 8.84 -4.67
N GLU A 61 -49.56 7.94 -4.74
CA GLU A 61 -49.34 6.50 -4.84
C GLU A 61 -48.45 6.14 -6.05
N ARG A 62 -48.78 6.65 -7.24
CA ARG A 62 -47.98 6.40 -8.46
C ARG A 62 -46.54 6.91 -8.34
N ASP A 63 -46.34 8.07 -7.72
CA ASP A 63 -44.99 8.63 -7.54
C ASP A 63 -44.18 7.89 -6.47
N ILE A 64 -44.82 7.44 -5.38
CA ILE A 64 -44.21 6.55 -4.39
C ILE A 64 -43.79 5.24 -5.06
N GLU A 65 -44.70 4.58 -5.77
CA GLU A 65 -44.38 3.34 -6.49
C GLU A 65 -43.24 3.53 -7.48
N GLN A 66 -43.23 4.63 -8.23
CA GLN A 66 -42.17 4.91 -9.18
C GLN A 66 -40.83 5.13 -8.47
N THR A 67 -40.84 5.81 -7.33
CA THR A 67 -39.66 6.01 -6.48
C THR A 67 -39.12 4.69 -5.96
N VAL A 68 -40.01 3.83 -5.49
CA VAL A 68 -39.71 2.48 -4.98
C VAL A 68 -39.13 1.59 -6.08
N ARG A 69 -39.72 1.58 -7.28
CA ARG A 69 -39.17 0.90 -8.47
C ARG A 69 -37.77 1.41 -8.83
N ASN A 70 -37.55 2.72 -8.71
CA ASN A 70 -36.26 3.35 -9.01
C ASN A 70 -35.20 3.13 -7.92
N ALA A 71 -35.59 2.78 -6.69
CA ALA A 71 -34.68 2.68 -5.55
C ALA A 71 -33.59 1.60 -5.74
N ASP A 72 -33.90 0.44 -6.33
CA ASP A 72 -32.89 -0.58 -6.61
C ASP A 72 -31.90 -0.14 -7.70
N MET A 73 -32.35 0.65 -8.68
CA MET A 73 -31.46 1.25 -9.67
C MET A 73 -30.51 2.26 -9.03
N ILE A 74 -31.01 3.09 -8.11
CA ILE A 74 -30.18 4.04 -7.34
C ILE A 74 -29.17 3.28 -6.48
N ARG A 75 -29.59 2.22 -5.77
CA ARG A 75 -28.70 1.35 -4.99
C ARG A 75 -27.55 0.81 -5.84
N LYS A 76 -27.85 0.31 -7.04
CA LYS A 76 -26.85 -0.21 -7.99
C LYS A 76 -25.89 0.89 -8.46
N LYS A 77 -26.39 2.07 -8.82
CA LYS A 77 -25.56 3.23 -9.20
C LYS A 77 -24.64 3.68 -8.07
N LEU A 78 -25.12 3.69 -6.83
CA LEU A 78 -24.34 4.02 -5.63
C LEU A 78 -23.46 2.85 -5.14
N ARG A 79 -23.49 1.70 -5.81
CA ARG A 79 -22.74 0.48 -5.45
C ARG A 79 -22.97 0.04 -4.00
N LYS A 80 -24.19 0.23 -3.48
CA LYS A 80 -24.58 -0.12 -2.11
C LYS A 80 -25.09 -1.55 -2.03
N ARG A 81 -24.73 -2.28 -0.98
CA ARG A 81 -25.24 -3.64 -0.73
C ARG A 81 -26.74 -3.62 -0.44
N ASN A 82 -27.14 -2.77 0.51
CA ASN A 82 -28.52 -2.43 0.85
C ASN A 82 -28.67 -0.91 0.76
N LEU A 83 -29.88 -0.42 0.47
CA LEU A 83 -30.18 1.01 0.44
C LEU A 83 -31.35 1.30 1.36
N LYS A 84 -31.19 2.26 2.26
CA LYS A 84 -32.32 2.88 2.96
C LYS A 84 -32.57 4.28 2.41
N MET A 85 -33.80 4.55 2.02
CA MET A 85 -34.19 5.81 1.40
C MET A 85 -35.36 6.42 2.15
N LYS A 86 -35.34 7.75 2.33
CA LYS A 86 -36.51 8.51 2.80
C LYS A 86 -37.03 9.39 1.67
N ASN A 87 -38.33 9.32 1.42
CA ASN A 87 -39.04 10.01 0.36
C ASN A 87 -40.01 11.02 0.98
N ILE A 88 -39.67 12.29 0.91
CA ILE A 88 -40.32 13.35 1.69
C ILE A 88 -41.11 14.25 0.74
N TYR A 89 -42.41 14.31 0.97
CA TYR A 89 -43.31 15.22 0.27
C TYR A 89 -43.62 16.42 1.14
N ILE A 90 -43.50 17.61 0.57
CA ILE A 90 -43.91 18.87 1.18
C ILE A 90 -45.04 19.41 0.32
N THR A 91 -46.22 19.62 0.92
CA THR A 91 -47.40 20.08 0.20
C THR A 91 -48.12 21.19 0.95
N THR A 92 -48.67 22.16 0.21
CA THR A 92 -49.63 23.11 0.78
C THR A 92 -51.00 22.46 0.99
N TYR A 93 -51.37 21.55 0.08
CA TYR A 93 -52.68 20.89 0.05
C TYR A 93 -52.47 19.38 0.10
N PRO A 94 -52.74 18.71 1.23
CA PRO A 94 -52.72 17.26 1.27
C PRO A 94 -53.81 16.69 0.36
N PRO A 95 -53.64 15.47 -0.16
CA PRO A 95 -54.64 14.88 -1.05
C PRO A 95 -55.97 14.70 -0.31
N VAL A 96 -57.07 14.96 -1.01
CA VAL A 96 -58.43 14.87 -0.46
C VAL A 96 -58.88 13.44 -0.16
N ASP A 97 -58.17 12.44 -0.69
CA ASP A 97 -58.47 11.02 -0.55
C ASP A 97 -57.22 10.15 -0.36
N GLY A 98 -57.37 9.01 0.34
CA GLY A 98 -56.42 7.89 0.30
C GLY A 98 -55.04 8.11 0.93
N ALA A 99 -54.77 9.25 1.59
CA ALA A 99 -53.48 9.53 2.22
C ALA A 99 -53.18 8.61 3.42
N GLU A 100 -54.23 8.26 4.17
CA GLU A 100 -54.16 7.49 5.40
C GLU A 100 -53.80 6.02 5.10
N GLY A 101 -52.56 5.62 5.43
CA GLY A 101 -52.02 4.27 5.22
C GLY A 101 -50.96 4.14 4.12
N MET A 102 -50.83 5.13 3.22
CA MET A 102 -49.78 5.14 2.17
C MET A 102 -48.39 5.59 2.69
N ILE A 103 -48.36 6.17 3.89
CA ILE A 103 -47.22 6.88 4.49
C ILE A 103 -46.67 6.13 5.72
N THR A 104 -47.22 4.96 6.07
CA THR A 104 -46.99 4.33 7.38
C THR A 104 -46.00 3.16 7.39
N ASP A 105 -45.74 2.51 6.24
CA ASP A 105 -44.87 1.32 6.17
C ASP A 105 -43.70 1.47 5.18
N ASP A 106 -42.56 0.88 5.56
CA ASP A 106 -41.38 0.78 4.69
C ASP A 106 -41.71 -0.05 3.44
N SER A 107 -41.66 0.59 2.28
CA SER A 107 -41.81 -0.09 1.00
C SER A 107 -40.50 -0.73 0.57
N HIS A 108 -40.52 -2.02 0.23
CA HIS A 108 -39.31 -2.77 -0.15
C HIS A 108 -39.29 -3.16 -1.62
N VAL A 109 -38.15 -2.92 -2.30
CA VAL A 109 -37.85 -3.48 -3.62
C VAL A 109 -36.43 -4.04 -3.63
N GLY A 110 -36.33 -5.36 -3.76
CA GLY A 110 -35.06 -6.08 -3.73
C GLY A 110 -34.32 -5.84 -2.41
N LYS A 111 -33.21 -5.09 -2.45
CA LYS A 111 -32.40 -4.72 -1.26
C LYS A 111 -32.52 -3.23 -0.91
N ALA A 112 -33.53 -2.55 -1.42
CA ALA A 112 -33.84 -1.17 -1.10
C ALA A 112 -35.10 -1.11 -0.21
N ALA A 113 -35.04 -0.30 0.85
CA ALA A 113 -36.16 0.08 1.70
C ALA A 113 -36.43 1.58 1.48
N VAL A 114 -37.69 1.94 1.30
CA VAL A 114 -38.13 3.33 1.07
C VAL A 114 -39.22 3.67 2.09
N GLU A 115 -38.90 4.59 2.97
CA GLU A 115 -39.82 5.21 3.92
C GLU A 115 -40.38 6.48 3.28
N SER A 116 -41.69 6.62 3.14
CA SER A 116 -42.30 7.85 2.59
C SER A 116 -42.96 8.65 3.71
N ILE A 117 -42.73 9.97 3.75
CA ILE A 117 -43.35 10.88 4.71
C ILE A 117 -43.98 12.08 4.00
N LEU A 118 -45.10 12.57 4.53
CA LEU A 118 -45.81 13.74 4.03
C LEU A 118 -45.80 14.85 5.08
N ILE A 119 -45.51 16.07 4.64
CA ILE A 119 -45.45 17.27 5.48
C ILE A 119 -46.45 18.28 4.91
N ASP A 120 -47.55 18.46 5.62
CA ASP A 120 -48.61 19.44 5.33
C ASP A 120 -48.77 20.46 6.48
N GLU A 121 -49.74 21.38 6.37
CA GLU A 121 -49.99 22.46 7.35
C GLU A 121 -50.39 21.98 8.73
N SER A 122 -51.22 20.93 8.78
CA SER A 122 -51.87 20.50 10.01
C SER A 122 -50.96 19.62 10.87
N THR A 123 -50.16 18.75 10.25
CA THR A 123 -49.37 17.74 10.97
C THR A 123 -47.85 17.91 10.84
N GLY A 124 -47.37 18.74 9.90
CA GLY A 124 -45.95 18.75 9.50
C GLY A 124 -44.94 18.99 10.63
N LYS A 125 -45.25 19.86 11.60
CA LYS A 125 -44.36 20.13 12.76
C LYS A 125 -44.28 18.94 13.71
N GLU A 126 -45.37 18.19 13.86
CA GLU A 126 -45.41 17.00 14.71
C GLU A 126 -44.71 15.82 14.04
N THR A 127 -44.96 15.61 12.74
CA THR A 127 -44.26 14.61 11.92
C THR A 127 -42.75 14.80 11.97
N LEU A 128 -42.26 16.04 11.78
CA LEU A 128 -40.82 16.34 11.85
C LEU A 128 -40.21 16.13 13.25
N LYS A 129 -40.98 16.33 14.31
CA LYS A 129 -40.53 16.09 15.70
C LYS A 129 -40.47 14.61 16.06
N GLN A 130 -41.33 13.78 15.49
CA GLN A 130 -41.34 12.33 15.70
C GLN A 130 -40.31 11.62 14.81
N ASP A 131 -39.89 12.25 13.72
CA ASP A 131 -38.90 11.71 12.79
C ASP A 131 -37.48 11.67 13.38
N THR A 132 -36.81 10.51 13.26
CA THR A 132 -35.46 10.30 13.82
C THR A 132 -34.39 11.18 13.19
N LEU A 133 -34.57 11.63 11.95
CA LEU A 133 -33.63 12.49 11.25
C LEU A 133 -33.88 13.98 11.51
N PHE A 134 -35.14 14.39 11.68
CA PHE A 134 -35.54 15.79 11.77
C PHE A 134 -35.89 16.27 13.19
N SER A 135 -36.01 15.37 14.17
CA SER A 135 -36.48 15.68 15.54
C SER A 135 -35.69 16.77 16.28
N ASP A 136 -34.39 16.90 16.02
CA ASP A 136 -33.48 17.91 16.59
C ASP A 136 -33.41 19.22 15.79
N GLY A 137 -34.19 19.34 14.71
CA GLY A 137 -34.25 20.54 13.88
C GLY A 137 -35.18 21.62 14.43
N ASP A 138 -34.83 22.89 14.16
CA ASP A 138 -35.78 23.99 14.34
C ASP A 138 -36.67 24.11 13.10
N TRP A 139 -37.97 23.89 13.29
CA TRP A 139 -38.99 23.93 12.25
C TRP A 139 -39.95 25.11 12.39
N GLU A 140 -39.62 26.09 13.22
CA GLU A 140 -40.42 27.32 13.30
C GLU A 140 -40.22 28.16 12.05
N LEU A 141 -41.35 28.61 11.49
CA LEU A 141 -41.38 29.42 10.28
C LEU A 141 -41.70 30.86 10.66
N PRO A 142 -41.08 31.85 9.99
CA PRO A 142 -41.42 33.26 10.20
C PRO A 142 -42.93 33.50 10.07
N PRO A 143 -43.49 34.47 10.81
CA PRO A 143 -44.92 34.83 10.70
C PRO A 143 -45.31 35.22 9.28
N GLU A 144 -44.42 35.89 8.57
CA GLU A 144 -44.56 36.27 7.17
C GLU A 144 -43.32 35.84 6.38
N VAL A 145 -43.54 35.19 5.23
CA VAL A 145 -42.48 34.68 4.35
C VAL A 145 -42.59 35.39 3.01
N LEU A 146 -41.60 36.22 2.70
CA LEU A 146 -41.47 36.90 1.41
C LEU A 146 -40.62 36.06 0.44
N GLU A 147 -40.72 36.36 -0.86
CA GLU A 147 -39.89 35.72 -1.89
C GLU A 147 -38.38 35.86 -1.60
N ALA A 148 -37.97 37.00 -1.03
CA ALA A 148 -36.59 37.23 -0.62
C ALA A 148 -36.11 36.24 0.45
N ASN A 149 -36.99 35.81 1.37
CA ASN A 149 -36.65 34.81 2.38
C ASN A 149 -36.41 33.43 1.74
N VAL A 150 -37.25 33.04 0.77
CA VAL A 150 -37.12 31.78 0.02
C VAL A 150 -35.80 31.77 -0.76
N GLU A 151 -35.53 32.85 -1.51
CA GLU A 151 -34.33 32.97 -2.32
C GLU A 151 -33.06 32.97 -1.47
N TRP A 152 -33.09 33.63 -0.30
CA TRP A 152 -31.98 33.59 0.65
C TRP A 152 -31.72 32.17 1.15
N MET A 153 -32.76 31.44 1.58
CA MET A 153 -32.60 30.07 2.09
C MET A 153 -32.12 29.11 1.00
N ARG A 154 -32.62 29.25 -0.23
CA ARG A 154 -32.12 28.51 -1.40
C ARG A 154 -30.63 28.73 -1.60
N ARG A 155 -30.19 29.99 -1.67
CA ARG A 155 -28.77 30.32 -1.83
C ARG A 155 -27.93 29.75 -0.70
N SER A 156 -28.42 29.82 0.54
CA SER A 156 -27.74 29.23 1.70
C SER A 156 -27.55 27.72 1.51
N ALA A 157 -28.58 26.96 1.13
CA ALA A 157 -28.50 25.51 0.90
C ALA A 157 -27.51 25.16 -0.25
N VAL A 158 -27.63 25.84 -1.39
CA VAL A 158 -26.77 25.58 -2.55
C VAL A 158 -25.30 25.94 -2.25
N ASN A 159 -25.06 27.08 -1.58
CA ASN A 159 -23.73 27.51 -1.20
C ASN A 159 -23.10 26.57 -0.17
N ALA A 160 -23.87 26.05 0.79
CA ALA A 160 -23.41 25.04 1.75
C ALA A 160 -22.92 23.77 1.03
N SER A 161 -23.71 23.28 0.07
CA SER A 161 -23.34 22.11 -0.75
C SER A 161 -22.06 22.36 -1.56
N ALA A 162 -21.97 23.51 -2.23
CA ALA A 162 -20.78 23.89 -3.00
C ALA A 162 -19.53 24.03 -2.13
N LYS A 163 -19.67 24.61 -0.93
CA LYS A 163 -18.58 24.74 0.06
C LYS A 163 -18.11 23.37 0.55
N GLN A 164 -19.01 22.43 0.77
CA GLN A 164 -18.66 21.06 1.14
C GLN A 164 -17.90 20.35 0.02
N ALA A 165 -18.39 20.42 -1.23
CA ALA A 165 -17.71 19.83 -2.38
C ALA A 165 -16.32 20.44 -2.62
N LYS A 166 -16.17 21.75 -2.40
CA LYS A 166 -14.87 22.44 -2.47
C LYS A 166 -13.90 21.92 -1.40
N ARG A 167 -14.34 21.73 -0.16
CA ARG A 167 -13.52 21.16 0.92
C ARG A 167 -13.04 19.74 0.59
N ASP A 168 -13.92 18.89 0.07
CA ASP A 168 -13.55 17.53 -0.35
C ASP A 168 -12.48 17.56 -1.45
N ARG A 169 -12.61 18.47 -2.42
CA ARG A 169 -11.67 18.64 -3.53
C ARG A 169 -10.31 19.19 -3.08
N GLU A 170 -10.32 20.15 -2.15
CA GLU A 170 -9.09 20.75 -1.58
C GLU A 170 -8.20 19.71 -0.87
N LEU A 171 -8.77 18.60 -0.38
CA LEU A 171 -7.99 17.49 0.17
C LEU A 171 -7.12 16.78 -0.89
N PHE A 172 -7.51 16.81 -2.17
CA PHE A 172 -6.82 16.10 -3.26
C PHE A 172 -6.05 17.00 -4.22
N GLU A 173 -6.20 18.32 -4.12
CA GLU A 173 -5.58 19.29 -5.04
C GLU A 173 -4.55 20.20 -4.34
N LYS A 174 -4.06 19.79 -3.17
CA LYS A 174 -3.14 20.61 -2.39
C LYS A 174 -1.73 20.61 -3.01
N GLY A 175 -1.50 21.55 -3.92
CA GLY A 175 -0.20 21.85 -4.51
C GLY A 175 0.20 20.94 -5.67
N LYS A 176 1.30 21.32 -6.35
CA LYS A 176 1.88 20.54 -7.45
C LYS A 176 2.82 19.45 -6.90
N PRO A 177 2.73 18.20 -7.41
CA PRO A 177 3.48 17.05 -6.91
C PRO A 177 4.94 17.07 -7.40
N PHE A 178 5.76 17.91 -6.79
CA PHE A 178 7.14 18.16 -7.25
C PHE A 178 8.06 16.98 -6.93
N PHE A 179 7.98 16.45 -5.71
CA PHE A 179 8.91 15.40 -5.26
C PHE A 179 8.63 14.07 -5.93
N THR A 180 7.38 13.80 -6.31
CA THR A 180 7.05 12.61 -7.12
C THR A 180 7.82 12.61 -8.43
N TYR A 181 7.81 13.72 -9.16
CA TYR A 181 8.58 13.85 -10.41
C TYR A 181 10.08 13.83 -10.17
N LEU A 182 10.55 14.45 -9.09
CA LEU A 182 11.97 14.41 -8.72
C LEU A 182 12.45 12.97 -8.47
N PHE A 183 11.71 12.18 -7.70
CA PHE A 183 12.08 10.78 -7.43
C PHE A 183 12.05 9.93 -8.69
N ILE A 184 11.06 10.11 -9.57
CA ILE A 184 11.05 9.46 -10.89
C ILE A 184 12.32 9.82 -11.66
N ALA A 185 12.66 11.11 -11.75
CA ALA A 185 13.85 11.56 -12.48
C ALA A 185 15.14 10.96 -11.89
N VAL A 186 15.28 10.96 -10.57
CA VAL A 186 16.44 10.35 -9.88
C VAL A 186 16.54 8.85 -10.18
N GLN A 187 15.43 8.11 -10.15
CA GLN A 187 15.42 6.68 -10.43
C GLN A 187 15.77 6.36 -11.89
N LEU A 188 15.29 7.17 -12.84
CA LEU A 188 15.64 7.05 -14.26
C LEU A 188 17.14 7.31 -14.49
N ILE A 189 17.69 8.34 -13.84
CA ILE A 189 19.12 8.67 -13.92
C ILE A 189 19.96 7.54 -13.32
N MET A 190 19.61 7.06 -12.13
CA MET A 190 20.32 5.95 -11.49
C MET A 190 20.25 4.67 -12.33
N PHE A 191 19.11 4.37 -12.95
CA PHE A 191 19.00 3.23 -13.85
C PHE A 191 19.94 3.35 -15.05
N ALA A 192 20.02 4.53 -15.68
CA ALA A 192 20.96 4.77 -16.77
C ALA A 192 22.43 4.59 -16.33
N ILE A 193 22.77 5.02 -15.11
CA ILE A 193 24.11 4.81 -14.54
C ILE A 193 24.42 3.32 -14.41
N LEU A 194 23.48 2.49 -13.93
CA LEU A 194 23.67 1.05 -13.81
C LEU A 194 23.91 0.39 -15.18
N GLU A 195 23.09 0.73 -16.17
CA GLU A 195 23.23 0.21 -17.54
C GLU A 195 24.58 0.54 -18.18
N MET A 196 25.15 1.70 -17.86
CA MET A 196 26.48 2.10 -18.35
C MET A 196 27.66 1.43 -17.63
N ASN A 197 27.43 0.81 -16.46
CA ASN A 197 28.50 0.33 -15.56
C ASN A 197 28.40 -1.15 -15.21
N GLY A 198 27.78 -1.96 -16.07
CA GLY A 198 27.70 -3.42 -15.92
C GLY A 198 26.30 -4.00 -16.11
N GLY A 199 25.26 -3.16 -16.07
CA GLY A 199 23.87 -3.54 -16.30
C GLY A 199 23.06 -3.60 -15.01
N SER A 200 21.77 -3.26 -15.10
CA SER A 200 20.88 -3.27 -13.93
C SER A 200 20.46 -4.68 -13.45
N GLN A 201 20.82 -5.73 -14.21
CA GLN A 201 20.53 -7.12 -13.87
C GLN A 201 21.74 -7.87 -13.31
N ASP A 202 22.92 -7.25 -13.33
CA ASP A 202 24.14 -7.82 -12.79
C ASP A 202 24.19 -7.63 -11.26
N PRO A 203 24.25 -8.71 -10.45
CA PRO A 203 24.28 -8.62 -9.00
C PRO A 203 25.47 -7.82 -8.46
N GLN A 204 26.66 -7.95 -9.06
CA GLN A 204 27.85 -7.24 -8.60
C GLN A 204 27.72 -5.73 -8.80
N THR A 205 27.19 -5.32 -9.95
CA THR A 205 26.86 -3.93 -10.25
C THR A 205 25.85 -3.39 -9.23
N LEU A 206 24.77 -4.13 -8.97
CA LEU A 206 23.76 -3.73 -7.98
C LEU A 206 24.36 -3.57 -6.58
N ILE A 207 25.17 -4.53 -6.10
CA ILE A 207 25.85 -4.47 -4.80
C ILE A 207 26.77 -3.25 -4.76
N LYS A 208 27.61 -3.03 -5.78
CA LYS A 208 28.52 -1.88 -5.88
C LYS A 208 27.79 -0.54 -5.77
N TYR A 209 26.62 -0.41 -6.39
CA TYR A 209 25.84 0.84 -6.40
C TYR A 209 24.87 0.99 -5.22
N GLY A 210 24.84 0.03 -4.29
CA GLY A 210 24.10 0.19 -3.04
C GLY A 210 22.79 -0.57 -2.93
N ALA A 211 22.64 -1.69 -3.63
CA ALA A 211 21.53 -2.60 -3.36
C ALA A 211 21.60 -3.14 -1.93
N LYS A 212 20.43 -3.55 -1.41
CA LYS A 212 20.33 -4.17 -0.10
C LYS A 212 20.99 -5.52 -0.18
N TYR A 213 22.08 -5.68 0.57
CA TYR A 213 22.85 -6.90 0.67
C TYR A 213 23.21 -7.12 2.13
N ASN A 214 22.67 -8.18 2.75
CA ASN A 214 22.77 -8.40 4.20
C ASN A 214 24.20 -8.47 4.71
N PRO A 215 25.13 -9.19 4.05
CA PRO A 215 26.50 -9.30 4.52
C PRO A 215 27.17 -7.95 4.76
N LEU A 216 27.11 -7.05 3.77
CA LEU A 216 27.71 -5.72 3.91
C LEU A 216 26.95 -4.83 4.90
N ILE A 217 25.65 -5.05 5.12
CA ILE A 217 24.91 -4.33 6.17
C ILE A 217 25.43 -4.75 7.55
N ILE A 218 25.69 -6.04 7.77
CA ILE A 218 26.25 -6.59 9.02
C ILE A 218 27.66 -6.03 9.25
N GLU A 219 28.48 -5.94 8.19
CA GLU A 219 29.81 -5.31 8.22
C GLU A 219 29.77 -3.78 8.37
N GLY A 220 28.58 -3.17 8.48
CA GLY A 220 28.41 -1.77 8.88
C GLY A 220 27.98 -0.81 7.78
N GLU A 221 27.70 -1.29 6.56
CA GLU A 221 27.19 -0.47 5.46
C GLU A 221 25.68 -0.17 5.58
N TRP A 222 25.25 0.40 6.71
CA TRP A 222 23.85 0.69 7.06
C TRP A 222 23.11 1.57 6.03
N TRP A 223 23.85 2.35 5.24
CA TRP A 223 23.31 3.18 4.17
C TRP A 223 22.59 2.34 3.08
N ARG A 224 22.89 1.04 2.99
CA ARG A 224 22.18 0.05 2.15
C ARG A 224 20.73 -0.21 2.56
N LEU A 225 20.26 0.36 3.66
CA LEU A 225 18.84 0.41 4.00
C LEU A 225 18.11 1.59 3.32
N ILE A 226 18.84 2.53 2.70
CA ILE A 226 18.28 3.75 2.10
C ILE A 226 18.47 3.73 0.58
N THR A 227 19.67 3.46 0.10
CA THR A 227 20.02 3.51 -1.33
C THR A 227 19.22 2.59 -2.25
N PRO A 228 18.72 1.40 -1.83
CA PRO A 228 17.97 0.51 -2.72
C PRO A 228 16.70 1.16 -3.29
N ILE A 229 16.14 2.18 -2.62
CA ILE A 229 14.97 2.95 -3.07
C ILE A 229 15.17 3.55 -4.46
N PHE A 230 16.43 3.83 -4.84
CA PHE A 230 16.77 4.51 -6.10
C PHE A 230 17.27 3.57 -7.20
N LEU A 231 17.50 2.30 -6.88
CA LEU A 231 18.02 1.29 -7.80
C LEU A 231 16.87 0.43 -8.33
N HIS A 232 16.99 -0.12 -9.54
CA HIS A 232 15.98 -0.99 -10.12
C HIS A 232 16.63 -2.12 -10.91
N ILE A 233 16.08 -3.32 -10.75
CA ILE A 233 16.56 -4.54 -11.42
C ILE A 233 15.82 -4.71 -12.76
N GLY A 234 16.45 -4.32 -13.86
CA GLY A 234 15.87 -4.41 -15.20
C GLY A 234 14.79 -3.37 -15.54
N LEU A 235 14.56 -3.19 -16.84
CA LEU A 235 13.70 -2.14 -17.38
C LEU A 235 12.22 -2.28 -16.99
N LEU A 236 11.68 -3.50 -17.00
CA LEU A 236 10.27 -3.74 -16.68
C LEU A 236 9.96 -3.35 -15.23
N HIS A 237 10.88 -3.67 -14.30
CA HIS A 237 10.72 -3.33 -12.89
C HIS A 237 10.75 -1.82 -12.68
N LEU A 238 11.65 -1.09 -13.36
CA LEU A 238 11.68 0.37 -13.36
C LEU A 238 10.38 0.97 -13.89
N LEU A 239 9.88 0.47 -15.02
CA LEU A 239 8.65 0.98 -15.66
C LEU A 239 7.45 0.85 -14.72
N MET A 240 7.26 -0.33 -14.12
CA MET A 240 6.13 -0.59 -13.23
C MET A 240 6.19 0.26 -11.96
N ASN A 241 7.38 0.42 -11.35
CA ASN A 241 7.54 1.30 -10.20
C ASN A 241 7.34 2.78 -10.57
N THR A 242 7.84 3.22 -11.72
CA THR A 242 7.65 4.59 -12.20
C THR A 242 6.17 4.90 -12.42
N LEU A 243 5.43 3.97 -13.03
CA LEU A 243 3.99 4.11 -13.24
C LEU A 243 3.23 4.17 -11.91
N ALA A 244 3.56 3.27 -10.98
CA ALA A 244 2.95 3.23 -9.66
C ALA A 244 3.26 4.50 -8.86
N LEU A 245 4.52 4.97 -8.87
CA LEU A 245 4.95 6.21 -8.22
C LEU A 245 4.26 7.43 -8.85
N TYR A 246 4.10 7.47 -10.17
CA TYR A 246 3.38 8.55 -10.83
C TYR A 246 1.94 8.67 -10.31
N TYR A 247 1.17 7.57 -10.25
CA TYR A 247 -0.21 7.66 -9.79
C TYR A 247 -0.34 7.81 -8.27
N LEU A 248 0.36 6.97 -7.51
CA LEU A 248 0.23 6.91 -6.05
C LEU A 248 1.00 8.05 -5.39
N GLY A 249 2.22 8.33 -5.84
CA GLY A 249 3.03 9.44 -5.33
C GLY A 249 2.33 10.78 -5.52
N ILE A 250 1.76 11.05 -6.70
CA ILE A 250 0.97 12.27 -6.93
C ILE A 250 -0.21 12.36 -5.96
N ALA A 251 -0.94 11.26 -5.76
CA ALA A 251 -2.08 11.25 -4.84
C ALA A 251 -1.64 11.54 -3.40
N VAL A 252 -0.61 10.86 -2.90
CA VAL A 252 -0.11 11.05 -1.53
C VAL A 252 0.50 12.44 -1.35
N GLU A 253 1.28 12.94 -2.31
CA GLU A 253 1.89 14.26 -2.25
C GLU A 253 0.85 15.38 -2.24
N ARG A 254 -0.25 15.23 -2.98
CA ARG A 254 -1.36 16.20 -2.93
C ARG A 254 -2.16 16.13 -1.62
N ILE A 255 -2.36 14.95 -1.05
CA ILE A 255 -3.11 14.78 0.20
C ILE A 255 -2.31 15.27 1.42
N TYR A 256 -1.04 14.86 1.52
CA TYR A 256 -0.20 15.14 2.69
C TYR A 256 0.64 16.42 2.54
N GLY A 257 0.88 16.86 1.31
CA GLY A 257 1.79 17.94 0.97
C GLY A 257 3.24 17.47 0.84
N ARG A 258 4.04 18.29 0.14
CA ARG A 258 5.42 18.01 -0.30
C ARG A 258 6.34 17.40 0.76
N ILE A 259 6.54 18.11 1.88
CA ILE A 259 7.51 17.69 2.90
C ILE A 259 7.08 16.41 3.63
N ARG A 260 5.76 16.27 3.89
CA ARG A 260 5.22 15.06 4.52
C ARG A 260 5.32 13.86 3.59
N PHE A 261 5.11 14.06 2.29
CA PHE A 261 5.30 13.01 1.30
C PHE A 261 6.74 12.51 1.25
N VAL A 262 7.74 13.40 1.25
CA VAL A 262 9.15 12.97 1.31
C VAL A 262 9.40 12.11 2.55
N PHE A 263 8.91 12.55 3.72
CA PHE A 263 9.04 11.77 4.95
C PHE A 263 8.37 10.40 4.86
N ILE A 264 7.11 10.35 4.38
CA ILE A 264 6.37 9.11 4.17
C ILE A 264 7.12 8.19 3.21
N TYR A 265 7.53 8.69 2.06
CA TYR A 265 8.17 7.92 1.00
C TYR A 265 9.49 7.32 1.47
N MET A 266 10.37 8.14 2.03
CA MET A 266 11.68 7.70 2.50
C MET A 266 11.56 6.74 3.69
N LEU A 267 10.74 7.06 4.70
CA LEU A 267 10.59 6.19 5.87
C LEU A 267 9.96 4.84 5.49
N SER A 268 9.04 4.82 4.53
CA SER A 268 8.47 3.57 4.03
C SER A 268 9.48 2.73 3.27
N GLY A 269 10.30 3.36 2.42
CA GLY A 269 11.37 2.67 1.71
C GLY A 269 12.36 2.03 2.68
N ILE A 270 12.79 2.79 3.70
CA ILE A 270 13.69 2.30 4.76
C ILE A 270 13.04 1.19 5.57
N ALA A 271 11.77 1.34 5.98
CA ALA A 271 11.04 0.29 6.69
C ALA A 271 10.90 -0.98 5.85
N GLY A 272 10.71 -0.83 4.53
CA GLY A 272 10.74 -1.95 3.59
C GLY A 272 12.10 -2.63 3.52
N SER A 273 13.17 -1.88 3.29
CA SER A 273 14.53 -2.43 3.27
C SER A 273 14.93 -3.08 4.60
N PHE A 274 14.47 -2.54 5.73
CA PHE A 274 14.69 -3.11 7.05
C PHE A 274 13.91 -4.40 7.27
N ALA A 275 12.63 -4.46 6.89
CA ALA A 275 11.87 -5.71 6.93
C ALA A 275 12.48 -6.77 5.99
N SER A 276 12.93 -6.35 4.80
CA SER A 276 13.67 -7.21 3.88
C SER A 276 14.97 -7.73 4.50
N TYR A 277 15.73 -6.89 5.20
CA TYR A 277 16.94 -7.30 5.91
C TYR A 277 16.65 -8.39 6.95
N LEU A 278 15.62 -8.21 7.77
CA LEU A 278 15.28 -9.13 8.86
C LEU A 278 14.71 -10.48 8.39
N PHE A 279 13.96 -10.50 7.28
CA PHE A 279 13.17 -11.67 6.89
C PHE A 279 13.62 -12.34 5.60
N THR A 280 14.60 -11.77 4.88
CA THR A 280 15.15 -12.39 3.67
C THR A 280 16.63 -12.06 3.48
N SER A 281 17.41 -13.03 3.00
CA SER A 281 18.82 -12.84 2.61
C SER A 281 19.02 -12.41 1.16
N ASN A 282 17.94 -12.37 0.37
CA ASN A 282 18.02 -12.04 -1.05
C ASN A 282 18.51 -10.61 -1.28
N LEU A 283 19.30 -10.44 -2.34
CA LEU A 283 19.65 -9.14 -2.90
C LEU A 283 18.37 -8.42 -3.32
N SER A 284 18.20 -7.16 -2.90
CA SER A 284 16.98 -6.39 -3.18
C SER A 284 17.32 -4.96 -3.61
N ALA A 285 16.62 -4.49 -4.64
CA ALA A 285 16.71 -3.13 -5.17
C ALA A 285 15.37 -2.73 -5.79
N GLY A 286 14.88 -1.54 -5.48
CA GLY A 286 13.61 -1.05 -6.00
C GLY A 286 12.95 -0.01 -5.10
N ALA A 287 12.22 0.91 -5.74
CA ALA A 287 11.33 1.84 -5.05
C ALA A 287 10.06 1.19 -4.47
N SER A 288 9.86 -0.12 -4.69
CA SER A 288 8.60 -0.82 -4.42
C SER A 288 8.17 -0.76 -2.95
N GLY A 289 9.10 -0.88 -1.99
CA GLY A 289 8.81 -0.68 -0.56
C GLY A 289 8.26 0.73 -0.27
N ALA A 290 8.85 1.77 -0.85
CA ALA A 290 8.37 3.15 -0.72
C ALA A 290 7.00 3.36 -1.38
N ILE A 291 6.73 2.68 -2.50
CA ILE A 291 5.44 2.70 -3.20
C ILE A 291 4.35 1.97 -2.40
N PHE A 292 4.67 0.82 -1.79
CA PHE A 292 3.79 0.20 -0.80
C PHE A 292 3.54 1.11 0.41
N GLY A 293 4.54 1.92 0.77
CA GLY A 293 4.37 3.04 1.68
C GLY A 293 3.28 4.04 1.28
N CYS A 294 3.22 4.42 0.01
CA CYS A 294 2.15 5.26 -0.51
C CYS A 294 0.78 4.60 -0.34
N PHE A 295 0.65 3.29 -0.57
CA PHE A 295 -0.57 2.55 -0.24
C PHE A 295 -0.90 2.62 1.26
N GLY A 296 0.09 2.42 2.13
CA GLY A 296 -0.07 2.52 3.58
C GLY A 296 -0.56 3.89 4.04
N ALA A 297 -0.01 4.96 3.45
CA ALA A 297 -0.45 6.32 3.70
C ALA A 297 -1.90 6.54 3.25
N LEU A 298 -2.29 6.02 2.09
CA LEU A 298 -3.67 6.11 1.60
C LEU A 298 -4.66 5.31 2.48
N LEU A 299 -4.23 4.18 3.06
CA LEU A 299 -5.02 3.45 4.06
C LEU A 299 -5.17 4.27 5.35
N TYR A 300 -4.11 4.95 5.81
CA TYR A 300 -4.22 5.86 6.96
C TYR A 300 -5.15 7.03 6.67
N PHE A 301 -5.10 7.60 5.46
CA PHE A 301 -6.09 8.58 5.00
C PHE A 301 -7.51 7.99 5.06
N GLY A 302 -7.70 6.73 4.68
CA GLY A 302 -8.95 6.00 4.84
C GLY A 302 -9.41 5.83 6.30
N VAL A 303 -8.50 5.76 7.27
CA VAL A 303 -8.87 5.78 8.70
C VAL A 303 -9.40 7.16 9.12
N LEU A 304 -8.82 8.24 8.60
CA LEU A 304 -9.25 9.61 8.92
C LEU A 304 -10.51 10.04 8.16
N TYR A 305 -10.64 9.63 6.91
CA TYR A 305 -11.70 10.04 5.98
C TYR A 305 -12.31 8.83 5.25
N PRO A 306 -12.88 7.84 5.98
CA PRO A 306 -13.26 6.54 5.43
C PRO A 306 -14.18 6.61 4.22
N LYS A 307 -15.13 7.55 4.23
CA LYS A 307 -16.09 7.65 3.14
C LYS A 307 -15.54 8.29 1.89
N ILE A 308 -14.77 9.37 2.06
CA ILE A 308 -14.11 10.03 0.94
C ILE A 308 -13.17 9.00 0.30
N PHE A 309 -12.45 8.23 1.11
CA PHE A 309 -11.61 7.14 0.65
C PHE A 309 -12.40 6.09 -0.15
N PHE A 310 -13.43 5.43 0.43
CA PHE A 310 -14.18 4.38 -0.26
C PHE A 310 -14.97 4.87 -1.49
N ARG A 311 -15.41 6.12 -1.49
CA ARG A 311 -16.10 6.75 -2.62
C ARG A 311 -15.16 7.03 -3.79
N THR A 312 -13.92 7.45 -3.51
CA THR A 312 -12.98 7.91 -4.53
C THR A 312 -12.03 6.81 -5.02
N MET A 313 -11.47 6.00 -4.12
CA MET A 313 -10.35 5.10 -4.46
C MET A 313 -10.26 3.80 -3.65
N GLY A 314 -10.97 3.68 -2.53
CA GLY A 314 -10.65 2.70 -1.49
C GLY A 314 -10.72 1.24 -1.92
N PHE A 315 -11.80 0.84 -2.61
CA PHE A 315 -11.92 -0.54 -3.11
C PHE A 315 -10.82 -0.88 -4.13
N ASN A 316 -10.49 0.04 -5.02
CA ASN A 316 -9.45 -0.18 -6.02
C ASN A 316 -8.07 -0.32 -5.35
N ILE A 317 -7.78 0.54 -4.36
CA ILE A 317 -6.52 0.48 -3.60
C ILE A 317 -6.39 -0.86 -2.87
N ILE A 318 -7.42 -1.28 -2.14
CA ILE A 318 -7.40 -2.55 -1.39
C ILE A 318 -7.22 -3.74 -2.35
N ALA A 319 -7.95 -3.76 -3.47
CA ALA A 319 -7.82 -4.81 -4.46
C ALA A 319 -6.42 -4.89 -5.06
N VAL A 320 -5.81 -3.74 -5.39
CA VAL A 320 -4.44 -3.68 -5.93
C VAL A 320 -3.41 -4.15 -4.90
N ILE A 321 -3.55 -3.79 -3.62
CA ILE A 321 -2.66 -4.27 -2.55
C ILE A 321 -2.74 -5.80 -2.46
N ILE A 322 -3.95 -6.35 -2.37
CA ILE A 322 -4.16 -7.80 -2.25
C ILE A 322 -3.58 -8.52 -3.46
N LEU A 323 -3.83 -8.03 -4.68
CA LEU A 323 -3.33 -8.64 -5.90
C LEU A 323 -1.80 -8.60 -5.97
N ASN A 324 -1.17 -7.46 -5.67
CA ASN A 324 0.29 -7.36 -5.71
C ASN A 324 0.96 -8.28 -4.67
N LEU A 325 0.43 -8.34 -3.45
CA LEU A 325 0.96 -9.24 -2.42
C LEU A 325 0.75 -10.71 -2.83
N ALA A 326 -0.43 -11.08 -3.31
CA ALA A 326 -0.71 -12.44 -3.76
C ALA A 326 0.22 -12.85 -4.91
N PHE A 327 0.39 -11.96 -5.90
CA PHE A 327 1.33 -12.18 -7.01
C PHE A 327 2.77 -12.31 -6.51
N GLY A 328 3.17 -11.46 -5.56
CA GLY A 328 4.49 -11.49 -4.94
C GLY A 328 4.82 -12.81 -4.25
N PHE A 329 3.84 -13.47 -3.62
CA PHE A 329 4.05 -14.79 -3.03
C PHE A 329 4.16 -15.93 -4.07
N THR A 330 3.76 -15.68 -5.33
CA THR A 330 3.80 -16.69 -6.40
C THR A 330 5.02 -16.59 -7.33
N VAL A 331 5.70 -15.43 -7.35
CA VAL A 331 6.84 -15.18 -8.25
C VAL A 331 8.14 -15.14 -7.46
N PRO A 332 9.08 -16.09 -7.69
CA PRO A 332 10.40 -16.07 -7.07
C PRO A 332 11.14 -14.76 -7.36
N GLY A 333 11.85 -14.23 -6.36
CA GLY A 333 12.61 -12.98 -6.45
C GLY A 333 11.83 -11.72 -6.11
N ILE A 334 10.52 -11.81 -5.78
CA ILE A 334 9.76 -10.67 -5.25
C ILE A 334 9.92 -10.56 -3.73
N ASP A 335 10.29 -9.38 -3.27
CA ASP A 335 10.54 -9.06 -1.87
C ASP A 335 9.25 -8.67 -1.11
N ASN A 336 8.47 -9.69 -0.74
CA ASN A 336 7.21 -9.48 0.00
C ASN A 336 7.43 -8.92 1.41
N ALA A 337 8.54 -9.26 2.06
CA ALA A 337 8.92 -8.70 3.35
C ALA A 337 9.11 -7.18 3.22
N GLY A 338 9.82 -6.74 2.17
CA GLY A 338 9.97 -5.34 1.84
C GLY A 338 8.66 -4.63 1.50
N HIS A 339 7.74 -5.29 0.78
CA HIS A 339 6.42 -4.72 0.48
C HIS A 339 5.56 -4.54 1.73
N LEU A 340 5.49 -5.55 2.60
CA LEU A 340 4.74 -5.48 3.85
C LEU A 340 5.36 -4.47 4.83
N GLY A 341 6.68 -4.46 4.96
CA GLY A 341 7.43 -3.49 5.76
C GLY A 341 7.20 -2.06 5.26
N GLY A 342 7.20 -1.86 3.93
CA GLY A 342 6.89 -0.59 3.30
C GLY A 342 5.45 -0.14 3.57
N LEU A 343 4.47 -1.04 3.41
CA LEU A 343 3.05 -0.77 3.68
C LEU A 343 2.81 -0.33 5.13
N ALA A 344 3.37 -1.08 6.09
CA ALA A 344 3.29 -0.76 7.51
C ALA A 344 4.03 0.55 7.82
N GLY A 345 5.24 0.71 7.30
CA GLY A 345 6.06 1.91 7.44
C GLY A 345 5.34 3.17 6.95
N GLY A 346 4.68 3.11 5.80
CA GLY A 346 3.91 4.24 5.26
C GLY A 346 2.66 4.56 6.05
N PHE A 347 1.96 3.55 6.56
CA PHE A 347 0.82 3.75 7.45
C PHE A 347 1.24 4.45 8.75
N LEU A 348 2.35 4.00 9.37
CA LEU A 348 2.91 4.61 10.58
C LEU A 348 3.46 6.01 10.30
N ALA A 349 4.21 6.21 9.22
CA ALA A 349 4.75 7.50 8.81
C ALA A 349 3.63 8.52 8.59
N ALA A 350 2.58 8.13 7.87
CA ALA A 350 1.38 8.93 7.68
C ALA A 350 0.67 9.22 9.01
N GLY A 351 0.68 8.26 9.95
CA GLY A 351 0.18 8.43 11.31
C GLY A 351 0.95 9.47 12.13
N ILE A 352 2.27 9.50 11.99
CA ILE A 352 3.15 10.46 12.66
C ILE A 352 2.92 11.86 12.11
N VAL A 353 2.94 12.03 10.78
CA VAL A 353 2.85 13.38 10.17
C VAL A 353 1.41 13.90 10.04
N SER A 354 0.44 13.00 9.96
CA SER A 354 -0.99 13.25 9.71
C SER A 354 -1.28 14.10 8.45
N VAL A 355 -2.56 14.24 8.11
CA VAL A 355 -3.05 15.10 7.03
C VAL A 355 -3.02 16.58 7.48
N PRO A 356 -2.66 17.54 6.61
CA PRO A 356 -2.66 18.95 6.96
C PRO A 356 -3.98 19.43 7.56
N GLY A 357 -3.92 20.07 8.74
CA GLY A 357 -5.11 20.57 9.45
C GLY A 357 -5.73 19.58 10.44
N ASN A 358 -5.30 18.31 10.45
CA ASN A 358 -5.77 17.29 11.40
C ASN A 358 -4.64 16.87 12.37
N ARG A 359 -4.11 17.83 13.13
CA ARG A 359 -3.05 17.56 14.12
C ARG A 359 -3.66 16.94 15.37
N ARG A 360 -3.22 15.73 15.73
CA ARG A 360 -3.57 15.04 16.98
C ARG A 360 -2.29 14.65 17.70
N ILE A 361 -1.65 15.65 18.31
CA ILE A 361 -0.27 15.56 18.83
C ILE A 361 -0.07 14.35 19.74
N PHE A 362 -1.01 14.06 20.65
CA PHE A 362 -0.92 12.89 21.53
C PHE A 362 -0.90 11.56 20.79
N ARG A 363 -1.78 11.38 19.78
CA ARG A 363 -1.79 10.17 18.95
C ARG A 363 -0.52 10.05 18.10
N GLN A 364 -0.04 11.17 17.57
CA GLN A 364 1.20 11.21 16.78
C GLN A 364 2.40 10.81 17.62
N PHE A 365 2.47 11.31 18.86
CA PHE A 365 3.50 10.94 19.83
C PHE A 365 3.44 9.45 20.16
N LEU A 366 2.25 8.91 20.43
CA LEU A 366 2.08 7.48 20.73
C LEU A 366 2.53 6.58 19.57
N ILE A 367 2.17 6.93 18.33
CA ILE A 367 2.60 6.18 17.14
C ILE A 367 4.13 6.28 16.97
N LEU A 368 4.70 7.47 17.17
CA LEU A 368 6.16 7.66 17.07
C LEU A 368 6.89 6.81 18.12
N SER A 369 6.48 6.89 19.39
CA SER A 369 7.08 6.13 20.48
C SER A 369 6.98 4.62 20.26
N ALA A 370 5.81 4.13 19.82
CA ALA A 370 5.64 2.72 19.46
C ALA A 370 6.57 2.29 18.31
N THR A 371 6.75 3.16 17.31
CA THR A 371 7.65 2.89 16.17
C THR A 371 9.11 2.83 16.63
N VAL A 372 9.54 3.76 17.48
CA VAL A 372 10.90 3.77 18.03
C VAL A 372 11.18 2.54 18.89
N ILE A 373 10.22 2.15 19.74
CA ILE A 373 10.33 0.93 20.55
C ILE A 373 10.44 -0.30 19.66
N LEU A 374 9.61 -0.41 18.62
CA LEU A 374 9.64 -1.54 17.70
C LEU A 374 11.01 -1.66 17.00
N ILE A 375 11.55 -0.55 16.49
CA ILE A 375 12.89 -0.51 15.89
C ILE A 375 13.95 -0.91 16.91
N GLY A 376 13.87 -0.41 18.15
CA GLY A 376 14.79 -0.74 19.22
C GLY A 376 14.78 -2.23 19.60
N VAL A 377 13.59 -2.85 19.63
CA VAL A 377 13.46 -4.30 19.89
C VAL A 377 14.11 -5.12 18.78
N PHE A 378 13.84 -4.79 17.52
CA PHE A 378 14.46 -5.52 16.40
C PHE A 378 15.97 -5.33 16.36
N TYR A 379 16.46 -4.11 16.56
CA TYR A 379 17.90 -3.83 16.62
C TYR A 379 18.60 -4.57 17.76
N ALA A 380 17.96 -4.64 18.93
CA ALA A 380 18.52 -5.37 20.08
C ALA A 380 18.53 -6.90 19.86
N GLY A 381 17.51 -7.45 19.17
CA GLY A 381 17.45 -8.86 18.82
C GLY A 381 18.51 -9.25 17.80
N ASP A 382 18.63 -8.47 16.72
CA ASP A 382 19.63 -8.69 15.65
C ASP A 382 21.06 -8.74 16.20
N ARG A 383 21.39 -7.87 17.15
CA ARG A 383 22.73 -7.83 17.76
C ARG A 383 23.04 -8.99 18.72
N GLN A 384 22.02 -9.71 19.17
CA GLN A 384 22.19 -10.86 20.07
C GLN A 384 22.19 -12.19 19.31
N SER A 385 21.77 -12.20 18.05
CA SER A 385 21.78 -13.39 17.22
C SER A 385 23.20 -13.81 16.88
N ALA A 386 23.52 -15.06 17.22
CA ALA A 386 24.77 -15.68 16.81
C ALA A 386 24.78 -15.89 15.28
N PRO A 387 25.96 -15.91 14.63
CA PRO A 387 26.05 -16.16 13.20
C PRO A 387 25.38 -17.46 12.74
N SER A 388 25.36 -18.48 13.59
CA SER A 388 24.62 -19.73 13.37
C SER A 388 23.10 -19.56 13.23
N GLU A 389 22.52 -18.47 13.74
CA GLU A 389 21.09 -18.16 13.60
C GLU A 389 20.77 -17.41 12.30
N TRP A 390 21.79 -16.91 11.59
CA TRP A 390 21.57 -16.19 10.33
C TRP A 390 21.22 -17.15 9.19
N ASP A 391 20.54 -16.63 8.17
CA ASP A 391 20.33 -17.39 6.94
C ASP A 391 21.68 -17.82 6.34
N ILE A 392 21.78 -19.07 5.89
CA ILE A 392 23.02 -19.67 5.39
C ILE A 392 23.68 -18.85 4.27
N ASN A 393 22.88 -18.21 3.41
CA ASN A 393 23.42 -17.40 2.33
C ASN A 393 23.98 -16.07 2.85
N THR A 394 23.46 -15.55 3.96
CA THR A 394 24.01 -14.38 4.64
C THR A 394 25.36 -14.74 5.25
N VAL A 395 25.46 -15.85 5.97
CA VAL A 395 26.75 -16.28 6.56
C VAL A 395 27.80 -16.51 5.47
N ASN A 396 27.44 -17.27 4.42
CA ASN A 396 28.33 -17.52 3.30
C ASN A 396 28.77 -16.22 2.59
N GLY A 397 27.87 -15.24 2.48
CA GLY A 397 28.20 -13.93 1.93
C GLY A 397 29.17 -13.13 2.82
N VAL A 398 28.97 -13.13 4.14
CA VAL A 398 29.91 -12.49 5.09
C VAL A 398 31.27 -13.17 5.00
N ALA A 399 31.31 -14.50 4.99
CA ALA A 399 32.55 -15.24 4.84
C ALA A 399 33.27 -14.92 3.51
N GLN A 400 32.51 -14.75 2.43
CA GLN A 400 33.06 -14.34 1.14
C GLN A 400 33.71 -12.94 1.19
N GLU A 401 33.09 -11.98 1.88
CA GLU A 401 33.68 -10.64 2.08
C GLU A 401 34.96 -10.72 2.93
N LYS A 402 34.93 -11.48 4.04
CA LYS A 402 36.14 -11.72 4.86
C LYS A 402 37.28 -12.37 4.08
N ILE A 403 36.96 -13.32 3.21
CA ILE A 403 37.91 -13.93 2.26
C ILE A 403 38.45 -12.88 1.28
N ALA A 404 37.61 -11.96 0.79
CA ALA A 404 38.06 -10.90 -0.12
C ALA A 404 39.01 -9.91 0.58
N ASP A 405 38.78 -9.64 1.87
CA ASP A 405 39.59 -8.76 2.72
C ASP A 405 40.81 -9.46 3.35
N GLU A 406 41.08 -10.71 2.96
CA GLU A 406 42.17 -11.55 3.46
C GLU A 406 42.09 -11.91 4.96
N GLU A 407 40.89 -11.80 5.56
CA GLU A 407 40.58 -12.16 6.95
C GLU A 407 40.27 -13.66 7.08
N TRP A 408 41.22 -14.51 6.67
CA TRP A 408 41.01 -15.96 6.53
C TRP A 408 40.57 -16.66 7.83
N SER A 409 41.16 -16.29 8.96
CA SER A 409 40.86 -16.90 10.26
C SER A 409 39.44 -16.58 10.74
N GLU A 410 38.95 -15.37 10.50
CA GLU A 410 37.60 -14.97 10.87
C GLU A 410 36.56 -15.64 9.96
N ALA A 411 36.86 -15.78 8.66
CA ALA A 411 36.03 -16.54 7.73
C ALA A 411 35.92 -18.03 8.13
N GLU A 412 37.04 -18.63 8.55
CA GLU A 412 37.06 -20.00 9.06
C GLU A 412 36.23 -20.15 10.34
N GLU A 413 36.42 -19.27 11.34
CA GLU A 413 35.67 -19.32 12.61
C GLU A 413 34.16 -19.21 12.37
N LEU A 414 33.75 -18.25 11.54
CA LEU A 414 32.37 -18.02 11.16
C LEU A 414 31.72 -19.25 10.50
N LEU A 415 32.41 -19.88 9.54
CA LEU A 415 31.87 -21.01 8.79
C LEU A 415 31.89 -22.32 9.60
N ASN A 416 32.86 -22.49 10.50
CA ASN A 416 32.90 -23.64 11.41
C ASN A 416 31.71 -23.65 12.37
N GLU A 417 31.30 -22.50 12.91
CA GLU A 417 30.12 -22.40 13.77
C GLU A 417 28.87 -22.97 13.07
N VAL A 418 28.69 -22.66 11.78
CA VAL A 418 27.58 -23.15 10.96
C VAL A 418 27.67 -24.65 10.70
N ILE A 419 28.88 -25.21 10.53
CA ILE A 419 29.06 -26.66 10.37
C ILE A 419 28.69 -27.40 11.66
N GLU A 420 29.03 -26.84 12.81
CA GLU A 420 28.76 -27.46 14.12
C GLU A 420 27.28 -27.41 14.52
N THR A 421 26.60 -26.31 14.21
CA THR A 421 25.27 -26.01 14.79
C THR A 421 24.15 -25.89 13.75
N GLY A 422 24.49 -25.71 12.48
CA GLY A 422 23.55 -25.40 11.41
C GLY A 422 23.42 -26.49 10.34
N THR A 423 22.90 -26.10 9.17
CA THR A 423 22.79 -26.95 7.98
C THR A 423 23.64 -26.39 6.84
N PRO A 424 24.94 -26.73 6.78
CA PRO A 424 25.84 -26.19 5.77
C PRO A 424 25.44 -26.63 4.36
N ASN A 425 25.63 -25.74 3.38
CA ASN A 425 25.43 -26.04 1.97
C ASN A 425 26.77 -26.18 1.23
N ALA A 426 26.72 -26.40 -0.09
CA ALA A 426 27.92 -26.59 -0.89
C ALA A 426 28.85 -25.37 -0.83
N GLU A 427 28.28 -24.16 -0.89
CA GLU A 427 29.00 -22.90 -0.78
C GLU A 427 29.70 -22.74 0.58
N THR A 428 29.06 -23.13 1.68
CA THR A 428 29.65 -23.07 3.03
C THR A 428 30.95 -23.87 3.09
N TYR A 429 30.91 -25.13 2.65
CA TYR A 429 32.09 -26.00 2.60
C TYR A 429 33.14 -25.48 1.63
N PHE A 430 32.72 -24.95 0.48
CA PHE A 430 33.65 -24.39 -0.51
C PHE A 430 34.39 -23.16 0.03
N TYR A 431 33.69 -22.19 0.62
CA TYR A 431 34.31 -21.00 1.19
C TYR A 431 35.21 -21.35 2.39
N LEU A 432 34.79 -22.31 3.22
CA LEU A 432 35.63 -22.77 4.33
C LEU A 432 36.92 -23.40 3.82
N SER A 433 36.82 -24.30 2.83
CA SER A 433 37.99 -24.92 2.23
C SER A 433 38.94 -23.89 1.64
N TYR A 434 38.42 -22.80 1.07
CA TYR A 434 39.24 -21.72 0.53
C TYR A 434 40.02 -21.00 1.64
N ALA A 435 39.36 -20.66 2.75
CA ALA A 435 40.03 -20.06 3.90
C ALA A 435 41.08 -21.01 4.50
N GLU A 436 40.76 -22.30 4.64
CA GLU A 436 41.67 -23.34 5.14
C GLU A 436 42.92 -23.50 4.27
N ILE A 437 42.77 -23.50 2.93
CA ILE A 437 43.91 -23.52 2.00
C ILE A 437 44.84 -22.34 2.27
N LYS A 438 44.29 -21.13 2.47
CA LYS A 438 45.09 -19.92 2.77
C LYS A 438 45.77 -19.99 4.13
N LEU A 439 45.17 -20.71 5.09
CA LEU A 439 45.74 -20.97 6.42
C LEU A 439 46.70 -22.18 6.45
N GLY A 440 46.90 -22.87 5.33
CA GLY A 440 47.77 -24.05 5.23
C GLY A 440 47.16 -25.34 5.79
N LYS A 441 45.84 -25.38 6.03
CA LYS A 441 45.09 -26.53 6.54
C LYS A 441 44.60 -27.42 5.39
N THR A 442 45.54 -27.94 4.61
CA THR A 442 45.24 -28.60 3.32
C THR A 442 44.45 -29.90 3.48
N ASP A 443 44.67 -30.67 4.54
CA ASP A 443 43.95 -31.94 4.77
C ASP A 443 42.47 -31.71 5.05
N THR A 444 42.12 -30.74 5.91
CA THR A 444 40.72 -30.41 6.22
C THR A 444 40.04 -29.76 5.02
N ALA A 445 40.73 -28.88 4.29
CA ALA A 445 40.23 -28.28 3.07
C ALA A 445 39.85 -29.32 2.01
N LYS A 446 40.64 -30.39 1.88
CA LYS A 446 40.37 -31.50 0.96
C LYS A 446 39.06 -32.21 1.31
N ASP A 447 38.81 -32.45 2.58
CA ASP A 447 37.59 -33.11 3.05
C ASP A 447 36.37 -32.20 2.89
N HIS A 448 36.49 -30.90 3.19
CA HIS A 448 35.41 -29.94 2.93
C HIS A 448 35.10 -29.76 1.44
N LEU A 449 36.09 -29.77 0.55
CA LEU A 449 35.84 -29.75 -0.90
C LEU A 449 35.08 -30.99 -1.36
N ARG A 450 35.37 -32.16 -0.79
CA ARG A 450 34.58 -33.39 -1.07
C ARG A 450 33.16 -33.24 -0.57
N SER A 451 32.94 -32.69 0.63
CA SER A 451 31.60 -32.39 1.14
C SER A 451 30.85 -31.38 0.27
N ALA A 452 31.53 -30.35 -0.26
CA ALA A 452 30.94 -29.40 -1.20
C ALA A 452 30.44 -30.09 -2.48
N ILE A 453 31.25 -30.99 -3.05
CA ILE A 453 30.92 -31.79 -4.24
C ILE A 453 29.80 -32.79 -3.94
N GLU A 454 29.80 -33.41 -2.77
CA GLU A 454 28.72 -34.34 -2.35
C GLU A 454 27.37 -33.62 -2.25
N LYS A 455 27.37 -32.38 -1.74
CA LYS A 455 26.16 -31.53 -1.72
C LYS A 455 25.75 -31.07 -3.11
N ARG A 456 26.72 -30.81 -4.00
CA ARG A 456 26.50 -30.31 -5.36
C ARG A 456 27.56 -30.82 -6.34
N ASP A 457 27.24 -31.91 -7.05
CA ASP A 457 28.14 -32.57 -8.02
C ASP A 457 28.42 -31.74 -9.29
N ASP A 458 27.62 -30.70 -9.56
CA ASP A 458 27.86 -29.76 -10.65
C ASP A 458 28.65 -28.50 -10.22
N PHE A 459 29.21 -28.50 -9.00
CA PHE A 459 30.00 -27.37 -8.48
C PHE A 459 31.44 -27.37 -9.03
N HIS A 460 31.62 -26.82 -10.23
CA HIS A 460 32.88 -26.92 -10.96
C HIS A 460 34.09 -26.28 -10.26
N GLU A 461 33.92 -25.19 -9.50
CA GLU A 461 35.02 -24.58 -8.73
C GLU A 461 35.53 -25.51 -7.63
N ALA A 462 34.64 -26.25 -6.97
CA ALA A 462 35.02 -27.21 -5.94
C ALA A 462 35.84 -28.36 -6.55
N HIS A 463 35.41 -28.90 -7.70
CA HIS A 463 36.17 -29.90 -8.45
C HIS A 463 37.57 -29.39 -8.85
N TYR A 464 37.65 -28.14 -9.32
CA TYR A 464 38.93 -27.54 -9.72
C TYR A 464 39.87 -27.35 -8.52
N ASN A 465 39.39 -26.77 -7.41
CA ASN A 465 40.21 -26.57 -6.22
C ASN A 465 40.65 -27.91 -5.59
N LEU A 466 39.78 -28.92 -5.62
CA LEU A 466 40.14 -30.27 -5.14
C LEU A 466 41.23 -30.89 -6.00
N ALA A 467 41.17 -30.72 -7.32
CA ALA A 467 42.23 -31.19 -8.22
C ALA A 467 43.58 -30.56 -7.89
N LEU A 468 43.63 -29.25 -7.61
CA LEU A 468 44.87 -28.56 -7.22
C LEU A 468 45.47 -29.12 -5.93
N ILE A 469 44.65 -29.34 -4.90
CA ILE A 469 45.13 -29.95 -3.65
C ILE A 469 45.59 -31.40 -3.85
N LEU A 470 44.89 -32.17 -4.70
CA LEU A 470 45.24 -33.56 -4.96
C LEU A 470 46.62 -33.70 -5.63
N ILE A 471 46.98 -32.76 -6.51
CA ILE A 471 48.31 -32.66 -7.12
C ILE A 471 49.39 -32.52 -6.05
N ASP A 472 49.21 -31.58 -5.12
CA ASP A 472 50.16 -31.34 -4.04
C ASP A 472 50.28 -32.55 -3.10
N SER A 473 49.18 -33.31 -2.92
CA SER A 473 49.16 -34.54 -2.13
C SER A 473 49.69 -35.80 -2.86
N GLY A 474 50.04 -35.69 -4.14
CA GLY A 474 50.60 -36.78 -4.96
C GLY A 474 49.58 -37.76 -5.58
N ASP A 475 48.28 -37.49 -5.45
CA ASP A 475 47.20 -38.34 -5.99
C ASP A 475 46.78 -37.84 -7.39
N ARG A 476 47.69 -38.03 -8.36
CA ARG A 476 47.55 -37.51 -9.73
C ARG A 476 46.35 -38.10 -10.47
N GLU A 477 46.01 -39.36 -10.21
CA GLU A 477 44.89 -40.04 -10.88
C GLU A 477 43.55 -39.40 -10.51
N GLU A 478 43.30 -39.21 -9.21
CA GLU A 478 42.07 -38.54 -8.75
C GLU A 478 42.09 -37.05 -9.12
N ALA A 479 43.27 -36.39 -9.08
CA ALA A 479 43.40 -35.00 -9.53
C ALA A 479 42.94 -34.81 -10.99
N LEU A 480 43.37 -35.70 -11.90
CA LEU A 480 42.97 -35.65 -13.31
C LEU A 480 41.47 -35.87 -13.49
N LYS A 481 40.88 -36.79 -12.71
CA LYS A 481 39.43 -37.04 -12.73
C LYS A 481 38.63 -35.81 -12.30
N GLN A 482 39.04 -35.14 -11.22
CA GLN A 482 38.40 -33.92 -10.73
C GLN A 482 38.59 -32.74 -11.72
N ALA A 483 39.79 -32.57 -12.28
CA ALA A 483 40.06 -31.54 -13.30
C ALA A 483 39.20 -31.73 -14.57
N ARG A 484 39.06 -32.97 -15.05
CA ARG A 484 38.19 -33.29 -16.19
C ARG A 484 36.73 -33.00 -15.89
N LYS A 485 36.26 -33.30 -14.67
CA LYS A 485 34.89 -33.00 -14.23
C LYS A 485 34.65 -31.49 -14.21
N ALA A 486 35.54 -30.69 -13.60
CA ALA A 486 35.47 -29.23 -13.62
C ALA A 486 35.39 -28.65 -15.05
N TYR A 487 36.26 -29.11 -15.95
CA TYR A 487 36.25 -28.68 -17.36
C TYR A 487 34.97 -29.10 -18.10
N SER A 488 34.45 -30.30 -17.83
CA SER A 488 33.21 -30.78 -18.44
C SER A 488 31.99 -29.95 -18.06
N LEU A 489 31.95 -29.47 -16.82
CA LEU A 489 30.88 -28.65 -16.26
C LEU A 489 30.95 -27.20 -16.75
N ASN A 490 32.16 -26.65 -16.97
CA ASN A 490 32.33 -25.31 -17.55
C ASN A 490 33.47 -25.27 -18.59
N LYS A 491 33.10 -25.53 -19.85
CA LYS A 491 34.03 -25.61 -20.98
C LYS A 491 34.63 -24.28 -21.41
N ASN A 492 34.03 -23.17 -21.00
CA ASN A 492 34.50 -21.82 -21.39
C ASN A 492 35.67 -21.35 -20.52
N GLU A 493 35.92 -22.03 -19.40
CA GLU A 493 36.93 -21.63 -18.43
C GLU A 493 38.32 -22.13 -18.83
N LYS A 494 39.20 -21.20 -19.24
CA LYS A 494 40.52 -21.53 -19.80
C LYS A 494 41.45 -22.22 -18.80
N LYS A 495 41.37 -21.85 -17.52
CA LYS A 495 42.20 -22.47 -16.46
C LYS A 495 41.87 -23.95 -16.27
N TYR A 496 40.62 -24.37 -16.46
CA TYR A 496 40.22 -25.77 -16.30
C TYR A 496 40.81 -26.62 -17.42
N LYS A 497 40.72 -26.13 -18.65
CA LYS A 497 41.35 -26.80 -19.80
C LYS A 497 42.86 -26.94 -19.62
N LYS A 498 43.53 -25.85 -19.21
CA LYS A 498 44.98 -25.86 -18.98
C LYS A 498 45.40 -26.91 -17.94
N LEU A 499 44.66 -27.01 -16.84
CA LEU A 499 44.93 -28.00 -15.79
C LEU A 499 44.78 -29.44 -16.31
N VAL A 500 43.76 -29.71 -17.12
CA VAL A 500 43.59 -31.04 -17.75
C VAL A 500 44.76 -31.35 -18.69
N ASP A 501 45.13 -30.42 -19.56
CA ASP A 501 46.22 -30.59 -20.52
C ASP A 501 47.58 -30.85 -19.81
N GLU A 502 47.84 -30.14 -18.70
CA GLU A 502 49.03 -30.34 -17.85
C GLU A 502 49.05 -31.73 -17.20
N LEU A 503 47.91 -32.16 -16.64
CA LEU A 503 47.82 -33.46 -15.98
C LEU A 503 47.88 -34.64 -16.95
N GLU A 504 47.44 -34.47 -18.19
CA GLU A 504 47.56 -35.48 -19.25
C GLU A 504 48.97 -35.51 -19.87
N GLY A 505 49.67 -34.36 -19.90
CA GLY A 505 50.96 -34.17 -20.55
C GLY A 505 52.19 -34.75 -19.85
N ASP A 506 52.19 -34.93 -18.52
CA ASP A 506 53.32 -35.57 -17.81
C ASP A 506 53.13 -37.09 -17.53
N SER A 507 52.36 -37.79 -18.37
CA SER A 507 52.12 -39.24 -18.25
C SER A 507 53.24 -40.09 -18.84
#